data_AF-A0A7X7QAP6-F1
#
_entry.id   AF-A0A7X7QAP6-F1
#
_cell.length_a   1.000
_cell.length_b   1.000
_cell.length_c   1.000
_cell.angle_alpha   90.00
_cell.angle_beta   90.00
_cell.angle_gamma   90.00
#
_symmetry.space_group_name_H-M   'P 1'
#
loop_
_entity.id
_entity.type
_entity.pdbx_description
1 polymer ?
#
loop_
_entity_poly.entity_id
_entity_poly.type
_entity_poly.pdbx_seq_one_letter_code
_entity_poly.pdbx_strand_id
1 'polypeptide(L)'
;MTVLESLRVAFRALAANKLRAALTMLGIIIGVAAVIALMSAGEGVSTFIAEQFQAVGTNLLFVVPGSLSDASAGGPMAMTAGGAELTNSDAEALRDPLRAPDVALVAPQVRNVTVVA
;
A
#
# COMPACT_ATOMS: atom_id res chain seq x y z
N MET A 1 -38.80 -39.23 -16.54
CA MET A 1 -38.62 -38.17 -15.53
C MET A 1 -38.12 -36.93 -16.26
N THR A 2 -39.00 -35.96 -16.53
CA THR A 2 -38.58 -34.71 -17.17
C THR A 2 -38.01 -33.75 -16.12
N VAL A 3 -37.00 -32.95 -16.46
CA VAL A 3 -36.36 -32.01 -15.51
C VAL A 3 -37.38 -31.01 -14.92
N LEU A 4 -38.36 -30.63 -15.73
CA LEU A 4 -39.51 -29.80 -15.34
C LEU A 4 -40.36 -30.43 -14.23
N GLU A 5 -40.53 -31.74 -14.27
CA GLU A 5 -41.30 -32.47 -13.26
C GLU A 5 -40.51 -32.64 -11.96
N SER A 6 -39.20 -32.88 -12.05
CA SER A 6 -38.31 -32.89 -10.88
C SER A 6 -38.30 -31.53 -10.15
N LEU A 7 -38.23 -30.41 -10.89
CA LEU A 7 -38.35 -29.07 -10.31
C LEU A 7 -39.69 -28.86 -9.62
N ARG A 8 -40.79 -29.27 -10.26
CA ARG A 8 -42.14 -29.15 -9.69
C ARG A 8 -42.29 -29.94 -8.38
N VAL A 9 -41.73 -31.14 -8.32
CA VAL A 9 -41.71 -31.98 -7.10
C VAL A 9 -40.85 -31.34 -6.02
N ALA A 10 -39.66 -30.82 -6.36
CA ALA A 10 -38.77 -30.16 -5.41
C ALA A 10 -39.41 -28.92 -4.75
N PHE A 11 -40.06 -28.05 -5.54
CA PHE A 11 -40.77 -26.88 -4.99
C PHE A 11 -41.93 -27.28 -4.07
N ARG A 12 -42.66 -28.35 -4.41
CA ARG A 12 -43.74 -28.86 -3.56
C ARG A 12 -43.21 -29.44 -2.24
N ALA A 13 -42.06 -30.12 -2.28
CA ALA A 13 -41.39 -30.63 -1.09
C ALA A 13 -40.87 -29.50 -0.17
N LEU A 14 -40.28 -28.44 -0.74
CA LEU A 14 -39.86 -27.26 0.01
C LEU A 14 -41.06 -26.55 0.66
N ALA A 15 -42.18 -26.43 -0.06
CA ALA A 15 -43.41 -25.82 0.45
C ALA A 15 -44.09 -26.64 1.57
N ALA A 16 -43.84 -27.96 1.65
CA ALA A 16 -44.37 -28.81 2.72
C ALA A 16 -43.66 -28.57 4.06
N ASN A 17 -42.36 -28.23 4.04
CA ASN A 17 -41.55 -27.97 5.24
C ASN A 17 -41.02 -26.53 5.27
N LYS A 18 -41.95 -25.56 5.26
CA LYS A 18 -41.64 -24.13 5.15
C LYS A 18 -40.63 -23.63 6.19
N LEU A 19 -40.77 -24.05 7.46
CA LEU A 19 -39.90 -23.59 8.54
C LEU A 19 -38.47 -24.07 8.36
N ARG A 20 -38.28 -25.35 8.03
CA ARG A 20 -36.95 -25.92 7.76
C ARG A 20 -36.30 -25.26 6.54
N ALA A 21 -37.03 -25.15 5.44
CA ALA A 21 -36.53 -24.53 4.22
C ALA A 21 -36.17 -23.04 4.43
N ALA A 22 -36.98 -22.30 5.19
CA ALA A 22 -36.71 -20.91 5.51
C ALA A 22 -35.45 -20.76 6.37
N LEU A 23 -35.28 -21.57 7.42
CA LEU A 23 -34.11 -21.48 8.30
C LEU A 23 -32.81 -21.85 7.57
N THR A 24 -32.82 -22.84 6.69
CA THR A 24 -31.62 -23.19 5.90
C THR A 24 -31.25 -22.11 4.90
N MET A 25 -32.25 -21.51 4.23
CA MET A 25 -31.99 -20.40 3.31
C MET A 25 -31.49 -19.17 4.07
N LEU A 26 -32.08 -18.85 5.22
CA LEU A 26 -31.65 -17.74 6.07
C LEU A 26 -30.18 -17.88 6.48
N GLY A 27 -29.77 -19.08 6.92
CA GLY A 27 -28.39 -19.35 7.29
C GLY A 27 -27.41 -19.11 6.15
N ILE A 28 -27.73 -19.57 4.94
CA ILE A 28 -26.89 -19.35 3.75
C ILE A 28 -26.84 -17.86 3.37
N ILE A 29 -27.97 -17.17 3.41
CA ILE A 29 -28.05 -15.73 3.08
C ILE A 29 -27.19 -14.92 4.04
N ILE A 30 -27.32 -15.14 5.36
CA ILE A 30 -26.54 -14.42 6.37
C ILE A 30 -25.05 -14.79 6.25
N GLY A 31 -24.74 -16.08 6.06
CA GLY A 31 -23.36 -16.55 5.92
C GLY A 31 -22.64 -15.91 4.72
N VAL A 32 -23.27 -15.93 3.55
CA VAL A 32 -22.69 -15.32 2.34
C VAL A 32 -22.64 -13.80 2.45
N ALA A 33 -23.67 -13.16 3.02
CA ALA A 33 -23.69 -11.71 3.22
C ALA A 33 -22.55 -11.24 4.14
N ALA A 34 -22.28 -11.94 5.23
CA ALA A 34 -21.20 -11.60 6.16
C ALA A 34 -19.82 -11.72 5.49
N VAL A 35 -19.59 -12.76 4.67
CA VAL A 35 -18.34 -12.96 3.94
C VAL A 35 -18.13 -11.84 2.92
N ILE A 36 -19.17 -11.49 2.14
CA ILE A 36 -19.09 -10.41 1.15
C ILE A 36 -18.82 -9.07 1.85
N ALA A 37 -19.52 -8.79 2.96
CA ALA A 37 -19.34 -7.56 3.72
C ALA A 37 -17.89 -7.44 4.24
N LEU A 38 -17.37 -8.51 4.86
CA LEU A 38 -16.00 -8.54 5.35
C LEU A 38 -14.97 -8.35 4.24
N MET A 39 -15.14 -9.03 3.11
CA MET A 39 -14.22 -8.92 1.97
C MET A 39 -14.23 -7.50 1.39
N SER A 40 -15.42 -6.91 1.21
CA SER A 40 -15.54 -5.54 0.69
C SER A 40 -14.90 -4.50 1.63
N ALA A 41 -15.07 -4.67 2.94
CA ALA A 41 -14.43 -3.81 3.92
C ALA A 41 -12.90 -4.00 3.95
N GLY A 42 -12.43 -5.25 3.88
CA GLY A 42 -11.00 -5.58 3.89
C GLY A 42 -10.25 -5.02 2.68
N GLU A 43 -10.82 -5.15 1.49
CA GLU A 43 -10.27 -4.58 0.26
C GLU A 43 -10.21 -3.04 0.34
N GLY A 44 -11.28 -2.41 0.84
CA GLY A 44 -11.35 -0.95 0.99
C GLY A 44 -10.30 -0.41 1.96
N VAL A 45 -10.08 -1.08 3.09
CA VAL A 45 -9.02 -0.71 4.05
C VAL A 45 -7.64 -0.88 3.44
N SER A 46 -7.39 -1.98 2.74
CA SER A 46 -6.10 -2.23 2.09
C SER A 46 -5.78 -1.16 1.04
N THR A 47 -6.77 -0.77 0.25
CA THR A 47 -6.67 0.31 -0.75
C THR A 47 -6.41 1.66 -0.08
N PHE A 48 -7.18 2.01 0.96
CA PHE A 48 -6.99 3.26 1.70
C PHE A 48 -5.59 3.36 2.31
N ILE A 49 -5.11 2.28 2.92
CA ILE A 49 -3.75 2.22 3.47
C ILE A 49 -2.73 2.42 2.35
N ALA A 50 -2.86 1.70 1.24
CA ALA A 50 -1.95 1.84 0.10
C ALA A 50 -1.90 3.28 -0.44
N GLU A 51 -3.04 3.95 -0.58
CA GLU A 51 -3.11 5.35 -1.01
C GLU A 51 -2.41 6.31 -0.03
N GLN A 52 -2.63 6.12 1.28
CA GLN A 52 -1.98 6.93 2.31
C GLN A 52 -0.45 6.75 2.29
N PHE A 53 0.04 5.53 2.06
CA PHE A 53 1.47 5.28 1.94
C PHE A 53 2.05 5.75 0.59
N GLN A 54 1.28 5.68 -0.50
CA GLN A 54 1.66 6.30 -1.78
C GLN A 54 1.80 7.82 -1.64
N ALA A 55 0.92 8.47 -0.87
CA ALA A 55 0.98 9.91 -0.61
C ALA A 55 2.21 10.33 0.21
N VAL A 56 2.75 9.44 1.05
CA VAL A 56 4.03 9.63 1.76
C VAL A 56 5.23 9.49 0.81
N GLY A 57 5.02 8.91 -0.38
CA GLY A 57 6.03 8.78 -1.43
C GLY A 57 6.90 7.54 -1.21
N THR A 58 6.50 6.42 -1.81
CA THR A 58 7.30 5.18 -1.85
C THR A 58 8.47 5.22 -2.83
N ASN A 59 8.65 6.35 -3.54
CA ASN A 59 9.72 6.55 -4.53
C ASN A 59 10.64 7.74 -4.18
N LEU A 60 10.92 7.94 -2.89
CA LEU A 60 11.82 8.99 -2.41
C LEU A 60 13.19 8.39 -2.05
N LEU A 61 14.22 8.77 -2.78
CA LEU A 61 15.60 8.41 -2.51
C LEU A 61 16.33 9.63 -1.90
N PHE A 62 16.78 9.51 -0.65
CA PHE A 62 17.59 10.55 0.00
C PHE A 62 19.08 10.27 -0.22
N VAL A 63 19.76 11.16 -0.95
CA VAL A 63 21.21 11.11 -1.14
C VAL A 63 21.86 12.11 -0.19
N VAL A 64 22.69 11.60 0.74
CA VAL A 64 23.42 12.43 1.70
C VAL A 64 24.92 12.27 1.42
N PRO A 65 25.68 13.36 1.31
CA PRO A 65 27.12 13.28 1.18
C PRO A 65 27.75 12.78 2.49
N GLY A 66 28.61 11.77 2.44
CA GLY A 66 29.35 11.27 3.59
C GLY A 66 30.03 9.93 3.33
N SER A 67 31.11 9.62 4.05
CA SER A 67 31.79 8.33 3.97
C SER A 67 31.04 7.29 4.83
N LEU A 68 30.75 6.11 4.28
CA LEU A 68 30.07 5.02 5.00
C LEU A 68 30.89 4.53 6.22
N SER A 69 32.17 4.85 6.28
CA SER A 69 33.08 4.57 7.41
C SER A 69 32.72 5.29 8.71
N ASP A 70 32.01 6.42 8.66
CA ASP A 70 31.61 7.18 9.86
C ASP A 70 30.16 6.90 10.30
N ALA A 71 29.37 6.17 9.50
CA ALA A 71 27.98 5.83 9.81
C ALA A 71 27.83 4.86 11.00
N SER A 72 28.89 4.13 11.38
CA SER A 72 28.92 3.27 12.57
C SER A 72 29.17 4.02 13.89
N ALA A 73 29.60 5.29 13.83
CA ALA A 73 29.75 6.13 15.01
C ALA A 73 28.52 7.03 15.10
N GLY A 74 27.47 6.55 15.78
CA GLY A 74 26.17 7.23 15.96
C GLY A 74 26.21 8.53 16.78
N GLY A 75 27.15 9.43 16.47
CA GLY A 75 27.28 10.76 17.04
C GLY A 75 26.90 11.85 16.03
N PRO A 76 26.44 13.04 16.49
CA PRO A 76 26.11 14.18 15.64
C PRO A 76 27.25 14.68 14.72
N MET A 77 28.47 14.21 14.94
CA MET A 77 29.70 14.60 14.24
C MET A 77 30.06 13.70 13.03
N ALA A 78 29.28 12.66 12.72
CA ALA A 78 29.49 11.84 11.51
C ALA A 78 29.07 12.55 10.21
N MET A 79 28.45 13.73 10.32
CA MET A 79 27.97 14.54 9.19
C MET A 79 28.98 15.61 8.73
N THR A 80 30.12 15.76 9.43
CA THR A 80 31.08 16.85 9.20
C THR A 80 32.45 16.39 8.72
N ALA A 81 32.70 15.08 8.60
CA ALA A 81 33.98 14.53 8.20
C ALA A 81 33.90 13.81 6.84
N GLY A 82 34.48 14.42 5.81
CA GLY A 82 34.89 13.72 4.59
C GLY A 82 34.29 14.21 3.29
N GLY A 83 34.73 15.39 2.83
CA GLY A 83 35.11 15.74 1.44
C GLY A 83 34.17 15.49 0.24
N ALA A 84 33.04 14.83 0.43
CA ALA A 84 32.02 14.67 -0.60
C ALA A 84 31.06 15.85 -0.44
N GLU A 85 31.15 16.84 -1.30
CA GLU A 85 30.15 17.90 -1.39
C GLU A 85 29.19 17.52 -2.51
N LEU A 86 27.89 17.44 -2.23
CA LEU A 86 26.89 17.39 -3.30
C LEU A 86 26.79 18.79 -3.90
N THR A 87 27.12 18.90 -5.17
CA THR A 87 27.09 20.16 -5.89
C THR A 87 25.77 20.32 -6.66
N ASN A 88 25.41 21.56 -7.02
CA ASN A 88 24.23 21.79 -7.86
C ASN A 88 24.36 21.13 -9.25
N SER A 89 25.59 20.94 -9.76
CA SER A 89 25.83 20.19 -11.00
C SER A 89 25.41 18.72 -10.91
N ASP A 90 25.52 18.10 -9.73
CA ASP A 90 25.09 16.71 -9.53
C ASP A 90 23.57 16.60 -9.59
N ALA A 91 22.86 17.60 -9.04
CA ALA A 91 21.41 17.68 -9.13
C ALA A 91 20.92 17.89 -10.58
N GLU A 92 21.62 18.70 -11.38
CA GLU A 92 21.33 18.91 -12.80
C GLU A 92 21.57 17.63 -13.61
N ALA A 93 22.65 16.90 -13.32
CA ALA A 93 22.97 15.65 -14.00
C ALA A 93 21.95 14.54 -13.72
N LEU A 94 21.37 14.51 -12.52
CA LEU A 94 20.30 13.58 -12.14
C LEU A 94 18.92 13.96 -12.68
N ARG A 95 18.74 15.22 -13.14
CA ARG A 95 17.51 15.65 -13.83
C ARG A 95 17.47 15.26 -15.30
N ASP A 96 18.62 15.00 -15.91
CA ASP A 96 18.70 14.64 -17.33
C ASP A 96 18.17 13.21 -17.56
N PRO A 97 17.03 13.04 -18.27
CA PRO A 97 16.43 11.73 -18.52
C PRO A 97 17.34 10.76 -19.29
N LEU A 98 18.36 11.27 -19.99
CA LEU A 98 19.33 10.46 -20.72
C LEU A 98 20.38 9.81 -19.80
N ARG A 99 20.61 10.38 -18.62
CA ARG A 99 21.59 9.87 -17.63
C ARG A 99 20.94 9.10 -16.50
N ALA A 100 19.72 9.47 -16.11
CA ALA A 100 18.95 8.80 -15.07
C ALA A 100 17.47 8.66 -15.50
N PRO A 101 17.12 7.61 -16.28
CA PRO A 101 15.77 7.43 -16.82
C PRO A 101 14.71 7.15 -15.74
N ASP A 102 15.12 6.62 -14.58
CA ASP A 102 14.23 6.25 -13.48
C ASP A 102 13.95 7.42 -12.50
N VAL A 103 14.61 8.56 -12.67
CA VAL A 103 14.51 9.72 -11.78
C VAL A 103 13.55 10.74 -12.38
N ALA A 104 12.33 10.82 -11.83
CA ALA A 104 11.30 11.75 -12.33
C ALA A 104 11.48 13.19 -11.82
N LEU A 105 12.01 13.38 -10.61
CA LEU A 105 12.16 14.70 -10.00
C LEU A 105 13.36 14.71 -9.04
N VAL A 106 14.15 15.79 -9.08
CA VAL A 106 15.28 16.02 -8.15
C VAL A 106 15.11 17.38 -7.46
N ALA A 107 15.08 17.35 -6.13
CA ALA A 107 15.02 18.53 -5.27
C ALA A 107 16.31 18.63 -4.42
N PRO A 108 17.25 19.54 -4.74
CA PRO A 108 18.42 19.77 -3.91
C PRO A 108 18.02 20.45 -2.59
N GLN A 109 18.63 20.04 -1.49
CA GLN A 109 18.35 20.56 -0.14
C GLN A 109 19.65 21.06 0.50
N VAL A 110 19.62 22.26 1.07
CA VAL A 110 20.75 22.84 1.81
C VAL A 110 20.41 22.81 3.30
N ARG A 111 21.17 22.03 4.08
CA ARG A 111 20.96 21.90 5.52
C ARG A 111 21.97 22.76 6.28
N ASN A 112 21.53 23.94 6.74
CA ASN A 112 22.31 24.79 7.62
C ASN A 112 22.14 24.33 9.08
N VAL A 113 23.22 23.95 9.76
CA VAL A 113 23.19 23.62 11.19
C VAL A 113 23.67 24.84 11.98
N THR A 114 22.76 25.51 12.67
CA THR A 114 23.10 26.60 13.60
C THR A 114 23.14 26.03 15.02
N VAL A 115 24.32 25.98 15.62
CA VAL A 115 24.48 25.68 17.05
C VAL A 115 24.17 26.95 17.82
N VAL A 116 23.06 26.97 18.53
CA VAL A 116 22.74 28.04 19.48
C VAL A 116 23.44 27.70 20.79
N ALA A 117 24.38 28.54 21.20
CA ALA A 117 25.09 28.48 22.48
C ALA A 117 24.45 29.42 23.50
#